data_AF-A0A1W1YQA0-F1
#
_entry.id   AF-A0A1W1YQA0-F1
#
_cell.length_a   1.000
_cell.length_b   1.000
_cell.length_c   1.000
_cell.angle_alpha   90.00
_cell.angle_beta   90.00
_cell.angle_gamma   90.00
#
_symmetry.space_group_name_H-M   'P 1'
#
loop_
_entity.id
_entity.type
_entity.pdbx_description
1 polymer ?
#
loop_
_entity_poly.entity_id
_entity_poly.type
_entity_poly.pdbx_seq_one_letter_code
_entity_poly.pdbx_strand_id
1 'polypeptide(L)'
;MNETEQAIEILSHQEKHITAEVDEAGFIDLIVDYDLTVALDHAITAIREKAERENPQPLTLKQLQERIGKPVYIVSGDKLWWILPIIIYKGWLYNDGRNGEPLNLKKYMKTWIPYDYPPKEDRT
;
A
#
# COMPACT_ATOMS: atom_id res chain seq x y z
N MET A 1 1.14 21.18 -12.58
CA MET A 1 -0.12 20.65 -12.02
C MET A 1 0.09 19.18 -11.78
N ASN A 2 0.03 18.74 -10.53
CA ASN A 2 0.16 17.31 -10.22
C ASN A 2 -1.19 16.59 -10.45
N GLU A 3 -1.17 15.27 -10.52
CA GLU A 3 -2.36 14.45 -10.80
C GLU A 3 -3.50 14.67 -9.78
N THR A 4 -3.15 15.02 -8.54
CA THR A 4 -4.12 15.37 -7.48
C THR A 4 -4.80 16.71 -7.74
N GLU A 5 -4.06 17.71 -8.22
CA GLU A 5 -4.60 19.03 -8.58
C GLU A 5 -5.52 18.94 -9.81
N GLN A 6 -5.16 18.10 -10.79
CA GLN A 6 -6.02 17.79 -11.95
C GLN A 6 -7.32 17.11 -11.53
N ALA A 7 -7.25 16.12 -10.63
CA ALA A 7 -8.45 15.45 -10.13
C ALA A 7 -9.38 16.43 -9.40
N ILE A 8 -8.85 17.32 -8.57
CA ILE A 8 -9.64 18.33 -7.84
C ILE A 8 -10.31 19.34 -8.79
N GLU A 9 -9.63 19.74 -9.87
CA GLU A 9 -10.16 20.69 -10.86
C GLU A 9 -11.28 20.08 -11.73
N ILE A 10 -11.18 18.79 -12.09
CA ILE A 10 -12.24 18.05 -12.80
C ILE A 10 -13.48 17.90 -11.90
N LEU A 11 -13.27 17.59 -10.62
CA LEU A 11 -14.34 17.45 -9.63
C LEU A 11 -15.05 18.76 -9.32
N SER A 12 -14.41 19.92 -9.52
CA SER A 12 -14.99 21.23 -9.18
C SER A 12 -15.88 21.85 -10.26
N HIS A 13 -15.85 21.32 -11.50
CA HIS A 13 -16.55 21.89 -12.65
C HIS A 13 -17.80 21.11 -13.12
N GLN A 14 -18.11 19.94 -12.55
CA GLN A 14 -19.29 19.15 -12.97
C GLN A 14 -20.48 19.35 -12.01
N GLU A 15 -21.54 20.00 -12.50
CA GLU A 15 -22.70 20.40 -11.68
C GLU A 15 -23.66 19.25 -11.29
N LYS A 16 -23.54 18.05 -11.86
CA LYS A 16 -24.37 16.89 -11.46
C LYS A 16 -23.62 15.58 -11.61
N HIS A 17 -23.28 14.99 -10.48
CA HIS A 17 -22.58 13.71 -10.40
C HIS A 17 -23.50 12.50 -10.19
N ILE A 18 -24.76 12.77 -9.87
CA ILE A 18 -25.80 11.78 -9.63
C ILE A 18 -27.05 12.31 -10.33
N THR A 19 -27.59 11.53 -11.26
CA THR A 19 -28.94 11.73 -11.80
C THR A 19 -29.85 10.61 -11.29
N ALA A 20 -31.12 10.95 -11.10
CA ALA A 20 -32.14 10.00 -10.67
C ALA A 20 -33.22 9.94 -11.75
N GLU A 21 -33.50 8.76 -12.27
CA GLU A 21 -34.57 8.51 -13.23
C GLU A 21 -35.58 7.54 -12.63
N VAL A 22 -36.88 7.76 -12.87
CA VAL A 22 -37.94 6.85 -12.42
C VAL A 22 -38.30 5.96 -13.60
N ASP A 23 -38.22 4.65 -13.42
CA ASP A 23 -38.56 3.68 -14.46
C ASP A 23 -40.09 3.51 -14.62
N GLU A 24 -40.50 2.75 -15.65
CA GLU A 24 -41.92 2.49 -15.93
C GLU A 24 -42.64 1.70 -14.81
N ALA A 25 -41.89 1.06 -13.91
CA ALA A 25 -42.39 0.31 -12.76
C ALA A 25 -42.39 1.14 -11.46
N GLY A 26 -41.91 2.39 -11.49
CA GLY A 26 -41.86 3.31 -10.35
C GLY A 26 -40.62 3.15 -9.46
N PHE A 27 -39.59 2.44 -9.89
CA PHE A 27 -38.28 2.39 -9.22
C PHE A 27 -37.42 3.60 -9.60
N ILE A 28 -36.53 3.99 -8.70
CA ILE A 28 -35.58 5.09 -8.94
C ILE A 28 -34.21 4.48 -9.29
N ASP A 29 -33.73 4.74 -10.50
CA ASP A 29 -32.37 4.46 -10.94
C ASP A 29 -31.46 5.66 -10.63
N LEU A 30 -30.39 5.40 -9.88
CA LEU A 30 -29.34 6.38 -9.61
C LEU A 30 -28.18 6.17 -10.58
N ILE A 31 -28.00 7.12 -11.49
CA ILE A 31 -26.90 7.11 -12.46
C ILE A 31 -25.79 8.00 -11.89
N VAL A 32 -24.68 7.38 -11.51
CA VAL A 32 -23.48 8.07 -11.04
C VAL A 32 -22.55 8.27 -12.24
N ASP A 33 -21.97 9.47 -12.37
CA ASP A 33 -20.99 9.74 -13.42
C ASP A 33 -19.78 8.79 -13.28
N TYR A 34 -19.50 8.03 -14.32
CA TYR A 34 -18.38 7.09 -14.34
C TYR A 34 -17.04 7.82 -14.11
N ASP A 35 -16.89 9.02 -14.68
CA ASP A 35 -15.65 9.80 -14.54
C ASP A 35 -15.45 10.25 -13.08
N LEU A 36 -16.53 10.56 -12.35
CA LEU A 36 -16.45 10.83 -10.92
C LEU A 36 -15.98 9.58 -10.15
N THR A 37 -16.52 8.40 -10.46
CA THR A 37 -16.15 7.18 -9.74
C THR A 37 -14.67 6.84 -9.93
N VAL A 38 -14.14 7.01 -11.14
CA VAL A 38 -12.72 6.81 -11.46
C VAL A 38 -11.84 7.85 -10.76
N ALA A 39 -12.23 9.14 -10.81
CA ALA A 39 -11.50 10.21 -10.15
C ALA A 39 -11.43 9.99 -8.63
N LEU A 40 -12.53 9.53 -8.02
CA LEU A 40 -12.59 9.22 -6.59
C LEU A 40 -11.69 8.03 -6.23
N ASP A 41 -11.68 6.96 -7.04
CA ASP A 41 -10.82 5.79 -6.80
C ASP A 41 -9.33 6.15 -6.88
N HIS A 42 -8.94 6.98 -7.85
CA HIS A 42 -7.59 7.52 -7.95
C HIS A 42 -7.22 8.40 -6.75
N ALA A 43 -8.11 9.30 -6.33
CA ALA A 43 -7.88 10.16 -5.19
C ALA A 43 -7.71 9.35 -3.89
N ILE A 44 -8.56 8.35 -3.66
CA ILE A 44 -8.46 7.44 -2.52
C ILE A 44 -7.14 6.66 -2.56
N THR A 45 -6.76 6.13 -3.74
CA THR A 45 -5.51 5.40 -3.92
C THR A 45 -4.30 6.28 -3.61
N ALA A 46 -4.25 7.50 -4.15
CA ALA A 46 -3.16 8.44 -3.88
C ALA A 46 -3.06 8.81 -2.39
N ILE A 47 -4.20 9.00 -1.71
CA ILE A 47 -4.23 9.29 -0.27
C ILE A 47 -3.71 8.09 0.52
N ARG A 48 -4.10 6.86 0.16
CA ARG A 48 -3.60 5.63 0.83
C ARG A 48 -2.10 5.48 0.64
N GLU A 49 -1.59 5.61 -0.58
CA GLU A 49 -0.15 5.52 -0.86
C GLU A 49 0.65 6.57 -0.08
N LYS A 50 0.13 7.80 0.00
CA LYS A 50 0.74 8.87 0.79
C LYS A 50 0.78 8.50 2.27
N ALA A 51 -0.34 8.02 2.82
CA ALA A 51 -0.42 7.61 4.22
C ALA A 51 0.53 6.45 4.53
N GLU A 52 0.66 5.46 3.63
CA GLU A 52 1.59 4.34 3.76
C GLU A 52 3.06 4.77 3.75
N ARG A 53 3.41 5.82 2.99
CA ARG A 53 4.76 6.39 2.99
C ARG A 53 5.05 7.27 4.21
N GLU A 54 4.04 7.97 4.72
CA GLU A 54 4.18 8.86 5.87
C GLU A 54 4.18 8.12 7.21
N ASN A 55 3.37 7.07 7.33
CA ASN A 55 3.29 6.23 8.52
C ASN A 55 3.24 4.73 8.12
N PRO A 56 4.37 4.19 7.64
CA PRO A 56 4.42 2.81 7.16
C PRO A 56 4.11 1.83 8.30
N GLN A 57 3.21 0.91 8.01
CA GLN A 57 2.87 -0.16 8.94
C GLN A 57 3.81 -1.36 8.72
N PRO A 58 4.17 -2.07 9.80
CA PRO A 58 4.88 -3.33 9.67
C PRO A 58 4.09 -4.33 8.82
N LEU A 59 4.75 -4.99 7.88
CA LEU A 59 4.15 -6.04 7.05
C LEU A 59 3.85 -7.26 7.91
N THR A 60 2.64 -7.79 7.83
CA THR A 60 2.26 -9.10 8.41
C THR A 60 2.96 -10.25 7.71
N LEU A 61 2.98 -11.46 8.30
CA LEU A 61 3.64 -12.62 7.69
C LEU A 61 3.04 -12.96 6.32
N LYS A 62 1.73 -12.82 6.17
CA LYS A 62 1.03 -13.05 4.91
C LYS A 62 1.47 -12.05 3.85
N GLN A 63 1.48 -10.75 4.19
CA GLN A 63 1.95 -9.71 3.28
C GLN A 63 3.43 -9.89 2.93
N LEU A 64 4.25 -10.32 3.88
CA LEU A 64 5.66 -10.62 3.65
C LEU A 64 5.83 -11.75 2.62
N GLN A 65 5.00 -12.80 2.66
CA GLN A 65 5.02 -13.88 1.67
C GLN A 65 4.63 -13.39 0.26
N GLU A 66 3.70 -12.44 0.15
CA GLU A 66 3.32 -11.80 -1.13
C GLU A 66 4.42 -10.91 -1.72
N ARG A 67 5.45 -10.59 -0.92
CA ARG A 67 6.61 -9.78 -1.28
C ARG A 67 7.84 -10.61 -1.66
N ILE A 68 7.73 -11.95 -1.79
CA ILE A 68 8.84 -12.79 -2.28
C ILE A 68 9.35 -12.26 -3.62
N GLY A 69 10.68 -12.11 -3.75
CA GLY A 69 11.34 -11.55 -4.93
C GLY A 69 11.19 -10.03 -5.09
N LYS A 70 10.56 -9.33 -4.12
CA LYS A 70 10.43 -7.87 -4.11
C LYS A 70 11.29 -7.25 -2.98
N PRO A 71 11.71 -5.99 -3.14
CA PRO A 71 12.36 -5.25 -2.06
C PRO A 71 11.43 -5.04 -0.86
N VAL A 72 11.98 -5.21 0.34
CA VAL A 72 11.35 -4.96 1.64
C VAL A 72 12.37 -4.27 2.53
N TYR A 73 11.96 -3.23 3.24
CA TYR A 73 12.82 -2.55 4.20
C TYR A 73 12.78 -3.29 5.54
N ILE A 74 13.95 -3.71 6.04
CA ILE A 74 14.08 -4.43 7.30
C ILE A 74 14.73 -3.52 8.34
N VAL A 75 14.09 -3.43 9.50
CA VAL A 75 14.66 -2.84 10.71
C VAL A 75 15.05 -3.99 11.64
N SER A 76 16.34 -4.24 11.83
CA SER A 76 16.88 -5.36 12.63
C SER A 76 18.28 -5.08 13.19
N GLY A 77 18.41 -4.26 14.23
CA GLY A 77 19.73 -3.77 14.69
C GLY A 77 20.37 -2.81 13.68
N ASP A 78 20.55 -3.28 12.44
CA ASP A 78 20.80 -2.50 11.22
C ASP A 78 19.48 -2.16 10.50
N LYS A 79 19.51 -1.18 9.59
CA LYS A 79 18.36 -0.76 8.78
C LYS A 79 18.72 -0.79 7.30
N LEU A 80 18.02 -1.60 6.51
CA LEU A 80 18.46 -1.93 5.16
C LEU A 80 17.36 -2.54 4.29
N TRP A 81 17.51 -2.43 2.98
CA TRP A 81 16.63 -3.05 2.00
C TRP A 81 17.04 -4.49 1.70
N TRP A 82 16.09 -5.41 1.75
CA TRP A 82 16.22 -6.82 1.40
C TRP A 82 15.34 -7.19 0.23
N ILE A 83 15.87 -7.99 -0.71
CA ILE A 83 15.03 -8.73 -1.64
C ILE A 83 14.69 -10.04 -0.93
N LEU A 84 13.40 -10.28 -0.70
CA LEU A 84 13.02 -11.49 0.02
C LEU A 84 13.34 -12.74 -0.80
N PRO A 85 14.08 -13.71 -0.22
CA PRO A 85 14.44 -14.92 -0.92
C PRO A 85 13.20 -15.75 -1.24
N ILE A 86 13.29 -16.48 -2.36
CA ILE A 86 12.29 -17.49 -2.75
C ILE A 86 12.35 -18.70 -1.80
N ILE A 87 13.49 -18.94 -1.15
CA ILE A 87 13.73 -20.13 -0.32
C ILE A 87 13.79 -19.76 1.17
N ILE A 88 12.89 -20.36 1.94
CA ILE A 88 12.96 -20.43 3.41
C ILE A 88 13.61 -21.76 3.77
N TYR A 89 14.77 -21.75 4.43
CA TYR A 89 15.45 -22.98 4.86
C TYR A 89 15.47 -23.08 6.38
N LYS A 90 14.87 -24.15 6.92
CA LYS A 90 14.79 -24.44 8.37
C LYS A 90 14.28 -23.26 9.23
N GLY A 91 13.38 -22.44 8.68
CA GLY A 91 12.80 -21.29 9.39
C GLY A 91 13.66 -20.02 9.38
N TRP A 92 14.67 -19.96 8.51
CA TRP A 92 15.51 -18.79 8.30
C TRP A 92 15.34 -18.23 6.89
N LEU A 93 15.38 -16.91 6.78
CA LEU A 93 15.40 -16.14 5.53
C LEU A 93 16.85 -15.72 5.25
N TYR A 94 17.36 -16.10 4.09
CA TYR A 94 18.72 -15.77 3.64
C TYR A 94 18.64 -14.74 2.51
N ASN A 95 19.31 -13.61 2.66
CA ASN A 95 19.40 -12.63 1.57
C ASN A 95 20.26 -13.18 0.41
N ASP A 96 19.88 -12.89 -0.83
CA ASP A 96 20.49 -13.46 -2.05
C ASP A 96 21.84 -12.84 -2.46
N GLY A 97 22.41 -11.97 -1.62
CA GLY A 97 23.86 -11.88 -1.51
C GLY A 97 24.50 -10.50 -1.54
N ARG A 98 24.02 -9.50 -0.79
CA ARG A 98 24.83 -8.28 -0.61
C ARG A 98 24.96 -7.70 0.79
N ASN A 99 24.00 -7.86 1.73
CA ASN A 99 24.12 -7.31 3.10
C ASN A 99 23.15 -7.97 4.10
N GLY A 100 23.57 -8.08 5.36
CA GLY A 100 22.72 -8.44 6.51
C GLY A 100 22.76 -9.92 6.92
N GLU A 101 22.61 -10.15 8.23
CA GLU A 101 22.54 -11.48 8.85
C GLU A 101 21.24 -12.21 8.48
N PRO A 102 21.24 -13.56 8.34
CA PRO A 102 20.03 -14.33 8.13
C PRO A 102 18.96 -14.05 9.19
N LEU A 103 17.71 -13.85 8.75
CA LEU A 103 16.61 -13.52 9.65
C LEU A 103 15.89 -14.79 10.11
N ASN A 104 15.77 -14.95 11.42
CA ASN A 104 15.02 -16.06 12.02
C ASN A 104 13.52 -15.73 12.06
N LEU A 105 12.68 -16.53 11.41
CA LEU A 105 11.22 -16.33 11.43
C LEU A 105 10.63 -16.42 12.85
N LYS A 106 11.24 -17.17 13.78
CA LYS A 106 10.78 -17.22 15.19
C LYS A 106 10.98 -15.90 15.93
N LYS A 107 11.85 -15.01 15.42
CA LYS A 107 12.13 -13.68 15.96
C LYS A 107 11.42 -12.55 15.20
N TYR A 108 10.56 -12.92 14.25
CA TYR A 108 9.75 -11.97 13.49
C TYR A 108 8.92 -11.08 14.42
N MET A 109 8.93 -9.76 14.15
CA MET A 109 8.32 -8.70 14.96
C MET A 109 8.88 -8.56 16.39
N LYS A 110 9.95 -9.30 16.73
CA LYS A 110 10.63 -9.21 18.03
C LYS A 110 11.99 -8.54 17.90
N THR A 111 12.79 -8.98 16.94
CA THR A 111 14.14 -8.44 16.70
C THR A 111 14.33 -7.94 15.28
N TRP A 112 13.33 -8.13 14.42
CA TRP A 112 13.32 -7.59 13.08
C TRP A 112 11.90 -7.31 12.63
N ILE A 113 11.73 -6.18 11.94
CA ILE A 113 10.42 -5.67 11.53
C ILE A 113 10.51 -5.26 10.05
N PRO A 114 9.70 -5.89 9.16
CA PRO A 114 9.67 -5.56 7.74
C PRO A 114 8.63 -4.49 7.40
N TYR A 115 8.94 -3.64 6.43
CA TYR A 115 8.07 -2.58 5.92
C TYR A 115 8.18 -2.46 4.40
N ASP A 116 7.12 -1.94 3.76
CA ASP A 116 7.18 -1.53 2.35
C ASP A 116 7.94 -0.20 2.16
N TYR A 117 7.97 0.66 3.18
CA TYR A 117 8.72 1.92 3.18
C TYR A 117 9.47 2.11 4.52
N PRO A 118 10.64 2.78 4.52
CA PRO A 118 11.36 3.06 5.75
C PRO A 118 10.49 3.87 6.72
N PRO A 119 10.35 3.43 7.99
CA PRO A 119 9.67 4.23 9.01
C PRO A 119 10.45 5.53 9.26
N LYS A 120 9.70 6.62 9.43
CA LYS A 120 10.27 7.96 9.69
C LYS A 120 10.72 8.15 11.14
N GLU A 121 10.12 7.42 12.06
CA GLU A 121 10.46 7.43 13.48
C GLU A 121 10.96 6.04 13.89
N ASP A 122 12.01 6.02 14.70
CA ASP A 122 12.52 4.79 15.29
C ASP A 122 11.55 4.35 16.39
N ARG A 123 10.83 3.26 16.14
CA ARG A 123 10.11 2.54 17.20
C ARG A 123 11.12 1.74 18.03
N THR A 124 11.98 2.44 18.78
CA THR A 124 12.85 1.87 19.82
C THR A 124 12.14 1.79 21.15
#